data_AF-A0A7K4HEN3-F1
#
_entry.id   AF-A0A7K4HEN3-F1
#
_cell.length_a   1.000
_cell.length_b   1.000
_cell.length_c   1.000
_cell.angle_alpha   90.00
_cell.angle_beta   90.00
_cell.angle_gamma   90.00
#
_symmetry.space_group_name_H-M   'P 1'
#
loop_
_entity.id
_entity.type
_entity.pdbx_description
1 polymer ?
#
loop_
_entity_poly.entity_id
_entity_poly.type
_entity_poly.pdbx_seq_one_letter_code
_entity_poly.pdbx_strand_id
1 'polypeptide(L)'
;MAQVIYISKKTVRDAWLSAVAQVLYNGDDIRTEYDKEEDPPSKDATVLIEIENPMSDPISRKGKVVNINSKYGNSFEVYGCMADTYLIGSIQSGYIEEIMEGTNDHYLWDSETSFPYSYHDRIFNYTPYSLEDSIHVNYDLEFVDNNFVKEHKKLLKAGKIDISEETITWKLKHLVDFNLNKKIPDQVGIQKIPIEIINFPKIDQIEYIIRKLKEKPYTRRAQAITWRPLVDPFHIDPPCLQRIYMRVKEDKLLMQTTWRSRDLFRAWEANVNGMIRIQKYVADQLGLEMGHYLDFSNSLHIYGNTISEVKDMFNRMKNKGEEFPEDVIELLEQK
;
A
#
# COMPACT_ATOMS: atom_id res chain seq x y z
N MET A 1 23.53 -0.94 11.64
CA MET A 1 22.06 -1.09 11.73
C MET A 1 21.49 0.15 11.09
N ALA A 2 20.45 0.02 10.26
CA ALA A 2 19.82 1.20 9.67
C ALA A 2 19.28 2.12 10.77
N GLN A 3 19.39 3.42 10.57
CA GLN A 3 18.86 4.43 11.47
C GLN A 3 17.35 4.25 11.66
N VAL A 4 16.89 4.37 12.90
CA VAL A 4 15.46 4.28 13.25
C VAL A 4 14.98 5.61 13.79
N ILE A 5 13.91 6.15 13.19
CA ILE A 5 13.40 7.49 13.49
C ILE A 5 11.91 7.41 13.84
N TYR A 6 11.50 8.11 14.89
CA TYR A 6 10.11 8.30 15.26
C TYR A 6 9.74 9.77 15.16
N ILE A 7 8.61 10.05 14.51
CA ILE A 7 8.08 11.40 14.29
C ILE A 7 6.62 11.38 14.69
N SER A 8 6.20 12.36 15.48
CA SER A 8 4.79 12.57 15.80
C SER A 8 4.49 14.05 15.66
N LYS A 9 3.55 14.38 14.77
CA LYS A 9 3.17 15.75 14.44
C LYS A 9 1.66 15.84 14.23
N LYS A 10 1.15 17.05 14.38
CA LYS A 10 -0.29 17.30 14.28
C LYS A 10 -0.81 17.23 12.84
N THR A 11 -0.05 17.78 11.90
CA THR A 11 -0.45 18.00 10.50
C THR A 11 0.42 17.20 9.54
N VAL A 12 -0.07 16.98 8.32
CA VAL A 12 0.70 16.34 7.24
C VAL A 12 1.96 17.15 6.91
N ARG A 13 1.83 18.48 6.82
CA ARG A 13 2.93 19.40 6.52
C ARG A 13 4.07 19.25 7.51
N ASP A 14 3.77 19.31 8.81
CA ASP A 14 4.82 19.28 9.83
C ASP A 14 5.45 17.89 9.94
N ALA A 15 4.64 16.83 9.79
CA ALA A 15 5.14 15.46 9.72
C ALA A 15 6.12 15.28 8.56
N TRP A 16 5.79 15.81 7.38
CA TRP A 16 6.66 15.75 6.21
C TRP A 16 7.94 16.56 6.39
N LEU A 17 7.86 17.81 6.85
CA LEU A 17 9.04 18.67 7.08
C LEU A 17 10.01 18.04 8.09
N SER A 18 9.49 17.53 9.21
CA SER A 18 10.28 16.78 10.19
C SER A 18 10.89 15.53 9.58
N ALA A 19 10.13 14.76 8.80
CA ALA A 19 10.66 13.55 8.16
C ALA A 19 11.79 13.89 7.19
N VAL A 20 11.61 14.90 6.34
CA VAL A 20 12.62 15.32 5.37
C VAL A 20 13.89 15.77 6.10
N ALA A 21 13.78 16.61 7.14
CA ALA A 21 14.95 17.06 7.90
C ALA A 21 15.66 15.89 8.62
N GLN A 22 14.90 15.03 9.30
CA GLN A 22 15.43 13.90 10.06
C GLN A 22 16.14 12.89 9.15
N VAL A 23 15.52 12.49 8.03
CA VAL A 23 16.16 11.57 7.07
C VAL A 23 17.37 12.22 6.41
N LEU A 24 17.28 13.50 6.02
CA LEU A 24 18.38 14.22 5.37
C LEU A 24 19.64 14.31 6.25
N TYR A 25 19.47 14.60 7.55
CA TYR A 25 20.58 14.92 8.46
C TYR A 25 20.99 13.76 9.36
N ASN A 26 20.04 12.92 9.78
CA ASN A 26 20.30 11.79 10.67
C ASN A 26 20.21 10.44 9.97
N GLY A 27 19.72 10.37 8.73
CA GLY A 27 19.65 9.14 7.94
C GLY A 27 21.02 8.64 7.49
N ASP A 28 21.08 7.34 7.27
CA ASP A 28 22.27 6.66 6.75
C ASP A 28 22.47 6.98 5.26
N ASP A 29 23.72 6.94 4.82
CA ASP A 29 24.06 6.95 3.39
C ASP A 29 23.99 5.52 2.85
N ILE A 30 22.95 5.22 2.07
CA ILE A 30 22.69 3.89 1.51
C ILE A 30 22.57 4.00 -0.02
N ARG A 31 23.32 3.16 -0.73
CA ARG A 31 23.15 3.02 -2.18
C ARG A 31 21.95 2.14 -2.52
N THR A 32 21.22 2.52 -3.56
CA THR A 32 20.07 1.78 -4.09
C THR A 32 20.37 1.22 -5.48
N GLU A 33 19.57 0.26 -5.93
CA GLU A 33 19.65 -0.28 -7.29
C GLU A 33 19.22 0.73 -8.37
N TYR A 34 18.62 1.86 -7.96
CA TYR A 34 18.19 2.95 -8.83
C TYR A 34 19.25 4.04 -9.00
N ASP A 35 20.29 4.05 -8.15
CA ASP A 35 21.35 5.05 -8.19
C ASP A 35 22.24 4.83 -9.43
N LYS A 36 22.55 5.92 -10.16
CA LYS A 36 23.60 5.89 -11.19
C LYS A 36 24.99 5.82 -10.54
N GLU A 37 26.00 5.47 -11.32
CA GLU A 37 27.38 5.35 -10.80
C GLU A 37 27.89 6.66 -10.18
N GLU A 38 27.50 7.78 -10.78
CA GLU A 38 27.79 9.14 -10.34
C GLU A 38 26.87 9.70 -9.25
N ASP A 39 25.74 9.04 -8.96
CA ASP A 39 24.81 9.53 -7.94
C ASP A 39 25.42 9.34 -6.54
N PRO A 40 25.35 10.36 -5.66
CA PRO A 40 25.70 10.15 -4.27
C PRO A 40 24.71 9.14 -3.66
N PRO A 41 25.09 8.44 -2.57
CA PRO A 41 24.17 7.56 -1.87
C PRO A 41 22.89 8.30 -1.47
N SER A 42 21.78 7.58 -1.49
CA SER A 42 20.52 8.07 -0.95
C SER A 42 20.63 8.21 0.57
N LYS A 43 19.91 9.18 1.14
CA LYS A 43 19.68 9.25 2.59
C LYS A 43 18.50 8.36 2.94
N ASP A 44 18.67 7.43 3.87
CA ASP A 44 17.66 6.41 4.20
C ASP A 44 17.54 6.18 5.72
N ALA A 45 16.34 5.87 6.18
CA ALA A 45 16.07 5.37 7.53
C ALA A 45 14.81 4.48 7.57
N THR A 46 14.72 3.64 8.61
CA THR A 46 13.44 3.05 9.02
C THR A 46 12.68 4.06 9.87
N VAL A 47 11.47 4.44 9.44
CA VAL A 47 10.74 5.57 10.06
C VAL A 47 9.31 5.20 10.40
N LEU A 48 8.88 5.60 11.60
CA LEU A 48 7.48 5.60 12.02
C LEU A 48 7.02 7.04 12.20
N ILE A 49 6.03 7.46 11.41
CA ILE A 49 5.45 8.80 11.43
C ILE A 49 4.01 8.71 11.91
N GLU A 50 3.67 9.42 12.98
CA GLU A 50 2.31 9.65 13.44
C GLU A 50 1.85 11.03 12.99
N ILE A 51 0.67 11.08 12.34
CA ILE A 51 -0.04 12.30 12.02
C ILE A 51 -1.33 12.31 12.85
N GLU A 52 -1.39 13.14 13.88
CA GLU A 52 -2.49 13.14 14.84
C GLU A 52 -3.83 13.52 14.19
N ASN A 53 -3.81 14.50 13.29
CA ASN A 53 -4.99 15.04 12.60
C ASN A 53 -4.73 15.13 11.08
N PRO A 54 -4.84 14.01 10.34
CA PRO A 54 -4.38 13.92 8.96
C PRO A 54 -5.12 14.81 7.96
N MET A 55 -6.35 15.23 8.26
CA MET A 55 -7.12 16.18 7.45
C MET A 55 -7.21 17.58 8.10
N SER A 56 -6.24 17.93 8.95
CA SER A 56 -6.11 19.29 9.49
C SER A 56 -5.15 20.14 8.66
N ASP A 57 -5.39 21.45 8.65
CA ASP A 57 -4.55 22.45 7.99
C ASP A 57 -4.29 22.17 6.50
N PRO A 58 -5.34 22.17 5.66
CA PRO A 58 -5.14 22.06 4.22
C PRO A 58 -4.32 23.25 3.72
N ILE A 59 -3.59 23.01 2.62
CA ILE A 59 -2.75 24.01 1.97
C ILE A 59 -3.56 25.29 1.75
N SER A 60 -3.06 26.39 2.31
CA SER A 60 -3.72 27.68 2.24
C SER A 60 -2.78 28.78 1.75
N ARG A 61 -3.34 29.81 1.11
CA ARG A 61 -2.61 30.99 0.67
C ARG A 61 -3.35 32.24 1.11
N LYS A 62 -2.68 33.09 1.91
CA LYS A 62 -3.26 34.31 2.49
C LYS A 62 -4.56 34.02 3.26
N GLY A 63 -4.57 32.94 4.05
CA GLY A 63 -5.71 32.55 4.89
C GLY A 63 -6.90 31.93 4.14
N LYS A 64 -6.75 31.59 2.85
CA LYS A 64 -7.77 30.87 2.08
C LYS A 64 -7.25 29.51 1.67
N VAL A 65 -8.05 28.48 1.90
CA VAL A 65 -7.76 27.12 1.41
C VAL A 65 -7.65 27.13 -0.11
N VAL A 66 -6.61 26.48 -0.61
CA VAL A 66 -6.35 26.35 -2.05
C VAL A 66 -6.75 24.95 -2.47
N ASN A 67 -7.67 24.86 -3.43
CA ASN A 67 -7.98 23.59 -4.06
C ASN A 67 -7.09 23.36 -5.28
N ILE A 68 -6.71 22.11 -5.48
CA ILE A 68 -5.92 21.66 -6.63
C ILE A 68 -6.85 20.90 -7.56
N ASN A 69 -6.90 21.31 -8.82
CA ASN A 69 -7.71 20.65 -9.83
C ASN A 69 -6.92 19.52 -10.48
N SER A 70 -7.55 18.37 -10.68
CA SER A 70 -6.98 17.26 -11.44
C SER A 70 -7.28 17.40 -12.94
N LYS A 71 -6.56 16.62 -13.75
CA LYS A 71 -6.81 16.47 -15.20
C LYS A 71 -8.20 15.90 -15.52
N TYR A 72 -8.87 15.29 -14.55
CA TYR A 72 -10.22 14.74 -14.69
C TYR A 72 -11.32 15.74 -14.34
N GLY A 73 -10.96 16.97 -13.95
CA GLY A 73 -11.90 18.05 -13.66
C GLY A 73 -12.40 18.08 -12.21
N ASN A 74 -11.90 17.20 -11.34
CA ASN A 74 -12.18 17.25 -9.90
C ASN A 74 -11.30 18.31 -9.21
N SER A 75 -11.72 18.74 -8.03
CA SER A 75 -11.04 19.76 -7.23
C SER A 75 -10.90 19.28 -5.79
N PHE A 76 -9.68 19.30 -5.26
CA PHE A 76 -9.38 18.74 -3.94
C PHE A 76 -8.75 19.76 -3.00
N GLU A 77 -9.20 19.75 -1.75
CA GLU A 77 -8.43 20.28 -0.62
C GLU A 77 -7.21 19.36 -0.38
N VAL A 78 -6.00 19.89 -0.43
CA VAL A 78 -4.77 19.08 -0.34
C VAL A 78 -4.03 19.41 0.94
N TYR A 79 -3.47 18.40 1.60
CA TYR A 79 -2.80 18.51 2.90
C TYR A 79 -1.31 18.26 2.72
N GLY A 80 -0.47 19.17 3.20
CA GLY A 80 0.98 19.05 3.03
C GLY A 80 1.68 20.39 2.83
N CYS A 81 2.86 20.35 2.23
CA CYS A 81 3.69 21.51 1.99
C CYS A 81 3.59 21.98 0.53
N MET A 82 3.15 23.23 0.31
CA MET A 82 3.12 23.83 -1.03
C MET A 82 4.52 23.92 -1.68
N ALA A 83 5.59 23.83 -0.89
CA ALA A 83 6.96 23.83 -1.40
C ALA A 83 7.32 22.50 -2.10
N ASP A 84 6.60 21.41 -1.81
CA ASP A 84 6.67 20.19 -2.60
C ASP A 84 5.88 20.36 -3.91
N THR A 85 6.59 20.66 -4.99
CA THR A 85 5.97 20.77 -6.32
C THR A 85 5.53 19.42 -6.88
N TYR A 86 6.10 18.30 -6.41
CA TYR A 86 5.74 16.96 -6.86
C TYR A 86 4.39 16.54 -6.31
N LEU A 87 4.06 16.92 -5.07
CA LEU A 87 2.71 16.81 -4.53
C LEU A 87 1.69 17.45 -5.50
N ILE A 88 1.88 18.73 -5.81
CA ILE A 88 0.94 19.49 -6.66
C ILE A 88 0.79 18.82 -8.03
N GLY A 89 1.91 18.48 -8.67
CA GLY A 89 1.91 17.81 -9.98
C GLY A 89 1.21 16.45 -9.96
N SER A 90 1.38 15.68 -8.89
CA SER A 90 0.74 14.37 -8.72
C SER A 90 -0.78 14.51 -8.53
N ILE A 91 -1.24 15.48 -7.74
CA ILE A 91 -2.68 15.73 -7.61
C ILE A 91 -3.27 16.20 -8.95
N GLN A 92 -2.57 17.10 -9.65
CA GLN A 92 -2.98 17.57 -10.98
C GLN A 92 -3.04 16.44 -12.02
N SER A 93 -2.15 15.44 -11.92
CA SER A 93 -2.14 14.28 -12.82
C SER A 93 -3.24 13.25 -12.52
N GLY A 94 -4.03 13.47 -11.46
CA GLY A 94 -5.15 12.62 -11.07
C GLY A 94 -4.79 11.47 -10.14
N TYR A 95 -3.73 11.63 -9.31
CA TYR A 95 -3.27 10.58 -8.40
C TYR A 95 -4.30 10.20 -7.31
N ILE A 96 -5.11 11.16 -6.83
CA ILE A 96 -6.18 10.85 -5.87
C ILE A 96 -7.20 9.93 -6.52
N GLU A 97 -7.62 10.23 -7.74
CA GLU A 97 -8.57 9.42 -8.50
C GLU A 97 -7.99 8.07 -8.92
N GLU A 98 -6.69 7.99 -9.18
CA GLU A 98 -6.03 6.69 -9.39
C GLU A 98 -6.25 5.77 -8.19
N ILE A 99 -6.03 6.27 -6.96
CA ILE A 99 -6.21 5.47 -5.73
C ILE A 99 -7.69 5.20 -5.43
N MET A 100 -8.55 6.21 -5.57
CA MET A 100 -9.93 6.15 -5.07
C MET A 100 -10.92 5.58 -6.08
N GLU A 101 -10.65 5.74 -7.37
CA GLU A 101 -11.59 5.45 -8.46
C GLU A 101 -11.00 4.51 -9.53
N GLY A 102 -9.70 4.22 -9.47
CA GLY A 102 -9.05 3.31 -10.41
C GLY A 102 -8.96 3.87 -11.82
N THR A 103 -8.81 5.20 -11.97
CA THR A 103 -8.78 5.84 -13.29
C THR A 103 -7.65 5.34 -14.20
N ASN A 104 -6.62 4.71 -13.61
CA ASN A 104 -5.50 4.12 -14.34
C ASN A 104 -5.53 2.58 -14.38
N ASP A 105 -6.53 1.91 -13.79
CA ASP A 105 -6.59 0.45 -13.77
C ASP A 105 -6.58 -0.15 -15.17
N HIS A 106 -7.17 0.56 -16.14
CA HIS A 106 -7.18 0.11 -17.53
C HIS A 106 -5.81 -0.01 -18.18
N TYR A 107 -4.81 0.73 -17.70
CA TYR A 107 -3.45 0.59 -18.20
C TYR A 107 -2.79 -0.74 -17.80
N LEU A 108 -3.36 -1.51 -16.87
CA LEU A 108 -2.87 -2.84 -16.53
C LEU A 108 -3.03 -3.84 -17.69
N TRP A 109 -4.04 -3.63 -18.54
CA TRP A 109 -4.32 -4.52 -19.68
C TRP A 109 -4.21 -3.82 -21.05
N ASP A 110 -4.39 -2.50 -21.11
CA ASP A 110 -4.36 -1.73 -22.38
C ASP A 110 -2.99 -1.09 -22.68
N SER A 111 -2.01 -1.17 -21.79
CA SER A 111 -0.67 -0.58 -21.99
C SER A 111 0.41 -1.65 -22.08
N GLU A 112 1.26 -1.55 -23.11
CA GLU A 112 2.39 -2.47 -23.30
C GLU A 112 3.56 -2.25 -22.31
N THR A 113 3.64 -1.10 -21.61
CA THR A 113 4.90 -0.69 -20.96
C THR A 113 4.80 0.10 -19.65
N SER A 114 3.66 0.69 -19.27
CA SER A 114 3.69 1.84 -18.35
C SER A 114 3.08 1.65 -16.96
N PHE A 115 2.36 0.56 -16.67
CA PHE A 115 1.70 0.36 -15.36
C PHE A 115 1.78 -1.10 -14.88
N PRO A 116 2.77 -1.46 -14.03
CA PRO A 116 2.91 -2.83 -13.53
C PRO A 116 1.85 -3.20 -12.48
N TYR A 117 1.33 -2.20 -11.77
CA TYR A 117 0.19 -2.31 -10.86
C TYR A 117 -0.42 -0.93 -10.65
N SER A 118 -1.68 -0.89 -10.21
CA SER A 118 -2.29 0.30 -9.61
C SER A 118 -2.60 0.02 -8.14
N TYR A 119 -2.59 1.05 -7.29
CA TYR A 119 -2.96 0.83 -5.90
C TYR A 119 -4.44 0.49 -5.78
N HIS A 120 -5.28 1.08 -6.64
CA HIS A 120 -6.71 0.79 -6.63
C HIS A 120 -7.00 -0.68 -6.96
N ASP A 121 -6.41 -1.28 -8.00
CA ASP A 121 -6.60 -2.71 -8.28
C ASP A 121 -6.14 -3.57 -7.10
N ARG A 122 -4.97 -3.28 -6.55
CA ARG A 122 -4.42 -4.03 -5.41
C ARG A 122 -5.24 -3.84 -4.12
N ILE A 123 -6.00 -2.77 -3.96
CA ILE A 123 -6.80 -2.49 -2.75
C ILE A 123 -8.25 -2.97 -2.91
N PHE A 124 -8.91 -2.62 -4.00
CA PHE A 124 -10.35 -2.83 -4.25
C PHE A 124 -10.66 -4.05 -5.12
N ASN A 125 -9.67 -4.55 -5.86
CA ASN A 125 -9.84 -5.66 -6.81
C ASN A 125 -8.82 -6.79 -6.55
N TYR A 126 -8.37 -6.96 -5.30
CA TYR A 126 -7.25 -7.83 -4.98
C TYR A 126 -7.50 -9.28 -5.40
N THR A 127 -6.54 -9.84 -6.12
CA THR A 127 -6.44 -11.25 -6.46
C THR A 127 -5.03 -11.75 -6.13
N PRO A 128 -4.85 -13.03 -5.74
CA PRO A 128 -3.50 -13.60 -5.58
C PRO A 128 -2.72 -13.71 -6.90
N TYR A 129 -3.41 -13.75 -8.04
CA TYR A 129 -2.84 -13.82 -9.38
C TYR A 129 -3.87 -13.29 -10.40
N SER A 130 -3.42 -12.47 -11.35
CA SER A 130 -4.22 -11.91 -12.45
C SER A 130 -3.64 -12.35 -13.80
N LEU A 131 -4.43 -12.26 -14.87
CA LEU A 131 -3.97 -12.69 -16.20
C LEU A 131 -2.76 -11.87 -16.65
N GLU A 132 -2.77 -10.59 -16.33
CA GLU A 132 -1.73 -9.63 -16.65
C GLU A 132 -0.38 -10.04 -16.04
N ASP A 133 -0.40 -10.73 -14.90
CA ASP A 133 0.83 -11.21 -14.23
C ASP A 133 1.55 -12.33 -15.01
N SER A 134 0.87 -13.00 -15.96
CA SER A 134 1.42 -14.08 -16.78
C SER A 134 2.55 -13.65 -17.72
N ILE A 135 2.63 -12.35 -18.03
CA ILE A 135 3.72 -11.79 -18.84
C ILE A 135 5.06 -11.80 -18.08
N HIS A 136 5.01 -11.84 -16.74
CA HIS A 136 6.19 -11.81 -15.89
C HIS A 136 6.55 -13.18 -15.34
N VAL A 137 5.54 -13.93 -14.87
CA VAL A 137 5.74 -15.25 -14.26
C VAL A 137 4.58 -16.17 -14.61
N ASN A 138 4.89 -17.39 -15.05
CA ASN A 138 3.90 -18.43 -15.33
C ASN A 138 4.02 -19.61 -14.35
N TYR A 139 2.89 -20.15 -13.94
CA TYR A 139 2.79 -21.32 -13.06
C TYR A 139 1.83 -22.36 -13.62
N ASP A 140 2.20 -23.62 -13.48
CA ASP A 140 1.25 -24.72 -13.62
C ASP A 140 0.74 -25.15 -12.23
N LEU A 141 -0.58 -25.15 -12.06
CA LEU A 141 -1.21 -25.70 -10.87
C LEU A 141 -1.18 -27.24 -10.92
N GLU A 142 -0.67 -27.83 -9.86
CA GLU A 142 -0.65 -29.28 -9.66
C GLU A 142 -1.79 -29.73 -8.75
N PHE A 143 -2.28 -30.95 -8.97
CA PHE A 143 -3.26 -31.56 -8.08
C PHE A 143 -2.60 -32.04 -6.79
N VAL A 144 -3.30 -31.88 -5.66
CA VAL A 144 -2.84 -32.34 -4.35
C VAL A 144 -2.60 -33.85 -4.32
N ASP A 145 -1.61 -34.29 -3.54
CA ASP A 145 -1.34 -35.72 -3.35
C ASP A 145 -2.49 -36.42 -2.60
N ASN A 146 -2.90 -37.58 -3.10
CA ASN A 146 -4.02 -38.33 -2.52
C ASN A 146 -3.75 -38.79 -1.09
N ASN A 147 -2.53 -39.26 -0.78
CA ASN A 147 -2.21 -39.76 0.56
C ASN A 147 -2.18 -38.60 1.56
N PHE A 148 -1.63 -37.45 1.16
CA PHE A 148 -1.71 -36.22 1.92
C PHE A 148 -3.17 -35.86 2.28
N VAL A 149 -4.10 -35.91 1.31
CA VAL A 149 -5.53 -35.61 1.55
C VAL A 149 -6.16 -36.63 2.50
N LYS A 150 -5.90 -37.94 2.32
CA LYS A 150 -6.43 -39.03 3.17
C LYS A 150 -6.08 -38.83 4.64
N GLU A 151 -4.85 -38.44 4.91
CA GLU A 151 -4.32 -38.29 6.27
C GLU A 151 -4.60 -36.91 6.87
N HIS A 152 -5.12 -35.97 6.08
CA HIS A 152 -5.28 -34.57 6.47
C HIS A 152 -6.32 -34.40 7.60
N LYS A 153 -5.83 -34.24 8.84
CA LYS A 153 -6.66 -34.22 10.06
C LYS A 153 -7.78 -33.17 10.05
N LYS A 154 -7.58 -32.00 9.43
CA LYS A 154 -8.64 -30.98 9.35
C LYS A 154 -9.76 -31.40 8.40
N LEU A 155 -9.45 -32.10 7.30
CA LEU A 155 -10.46 -32.59 6.35
C LEU A 155 -11.26 -33.74 6.98
N LEU A 156 -10.57 -34.67 7.65
CA LEU A 156 -11.20 -35.73 8.44
C LEU A 156 -12.13 -35.16 9.51
N LYS A 157 -11.64 -34.21 10.33
CA LYS A 157 -12.44 -33.56 11.38
C LYS A 157 -13.64 -32.79 10.82
N ALA A 158 -13.51 -32.21 9.63
CA ALA A 158 -14.60 -31.51 8.95
C ALA A 158 -15.58 -32.45 8.22
N GLY A 159 -15.41 -33.78 8.35
CA GLY A 159 -16.26 -34.77 7.66
C GLY A 159 -16.13 -34.71 6.14
N LYS A 160 -15.01 -34.20 5.63
CA LYS A 160 -14.75 -34.06 4.19
C LYS A 160 -14.15 -35.32 3.58
N ILE A 161 -13.66 -36.26 4.39
CA ILE A 161 -13.18 -37.55 3.93
C ILE A 161 -14.17 -38.60 4.40
N ASP A 162 -14.77 -39.29 3.45
CA ASP A 162 -15.68 -40.41 3.71
C ASP A 162 -14.93 -41.72 3.45
N ILE A 163 -14.92 -42.60 4.45
CA ILE A 163 -14.18 -43.86 4.40
C ILE A 163 -15.23 -44.98 4.45
N SER A 164 -15.46 -45.60 3.29
CA SER A 164 -16.25 -46.82 3.15
C SER A 164 -15.31 -48.03 2.99
N GLU A 165 -15.84 -49.25 3.12
CA GLU A 165 -15.03 -50.48 3.08
C GLU A 165 -14.18 -50.61 1.79
N GLU A 166 -14.63 -50.06 0.66
CA GLU A 166 -13.95 -50.19 -0.65
C GLU A 166 -13.42 -48.87 -1.23
N THR A 167 -13.88 -47.71 -0.73
CA THR A 167 -13.51 -46.40 -1.29
C THR A 167 -13.28 -45.34 -0.23
N ILE A 168 -12.25 -44.52 -0.47
CA ILE A 168 -11.99 -43.31 0.31
C ILE A 168 -12.32 -42.12 -0.59
N THR A 169 -13.30 -41.33 -0.18
CA THR A 169 -13.86 -40.26 -1.02
C THR A 169 -13.63 -38.90 -0.37
N TRP A 170 -13.09 -37.97 -1.14
CA TRP A 170 -12.99 -36.57 -0.74
C TRP A 170 -14.22 -35.80 -1.22
N LYS A 171 -15.03 -35.36 -0.26
CA LYS A 171 -16.25 -34.60 -0.48
C LYS A 171 -15.96 -33.11 -0.69
N LEU A 172 -16.22 -32.61 -1.89
CA LEU A 172 -16.11 -31.19 -2.20
C LEU A 172 -17.48 -30.51 -2.15
N LYS A 173 -17.52 -29.24 -1.74
CA LYS A 173 -18.80 -28.55 -1.52
C LYS A 173 -19.50 -28.30 -2.86
N HIS A 174 -20.61 -28.99 -3.13
CA HIS A 174 -21.43 -28.87 -4.35
C HIS A 174 -20.69 -29.14 -5.67
N LEU A 175 -19.63 -29.95 -5.63
CA LEU A 175 -18.83 -30.33 -6.79
C LEU A 175 -18.72 -31.86 -6.86
N VAL A 176 -17.96 -32.35 -7.84
CA VAL A 176 -17.65 -33.78 -8.00
C VAL A 176 -16.80 -34.25 -6.82
N ASP A 177 -17.21 -35.36 -6.21
CA ASP A 177 -16.44 -36.05 -5.18
C ASP A 177 -15.31 -36.85 -5.83
N PHE A 178 -14.12 -36.85 -5.19
CA PHE A 178 -12.95 -37.54 -5.73
C PHE A 178 -12.67 -38.85 -4.99
N ASN A 179 -12.53 -39.94 -5.74
CA ASN A 179 -12.06 -41.20 -5.18
C ASN A 179 -10.54 -41.13 -5.00
N LEU A 180 -10.08 -41.08 -3.75
CA LEU A 180 -8.66 -40.97 -3.40
C LEU A 180 -7.88 -42.28 -3.60
N ASN A 181 -8.53 -43.38 -3.97
CA ASN A 181 -7.85 -44.60 -4.42
C ASN A 181 -7.42 -44.52 -5.90
N LYS A 182 -7.91 -43.52 -6.66
CA LYS A 182 -7.48 -43.21 -8.03
C LYS A 182 -6.80 -41.85 -8.06
N LYS A 183 -5.78 -41.65 -8.90
CA LYS A 183 -5.14 -40.34 -9.02
C LYS A 183 -6.17 -39.29 -9.46
N ILE A 184 -6.09 -38.09 -8.90
CA ILE A 184 -6.99 -36.98 -9.27
C ILE A 184 -6.84 -36.61 -10.77
N PRO A 185 -5.62 -36.46 -11.33
CA PRO A 185 -5.44 -36.20 -12.76
C PRO A 185 -6.21 -37.15 -13.69
N ASP A 186 -6.23 -38.44 -13.37
CA ASP A 186 -6.91 -39.46 -14.18
C ASP A 186 -8.44 -39.32 -14.13
N GLN A 187 -8.98 -38.74 -13.05
CA GLN A 187 -10.42 -38.48 -12.88
C GLN A 187 -10.85 -37.19 -13.57
N VAL A 188 -9.96 -36.20 -13.68
CA VAL A 188 -10.23 -34.91 -14.33
C VAL A 188 -9.90 -34.96 -15.84
N GLY A 189 -8.95 -35.80 -16.26
CA GLY A 189 -8.52 -35.93 -17.65
C GLY A 189 -7.39 -34.97 -18.06
N ILE A 190 -6.78 -34.25 -17.11
CA ILE A 190 -5.66 -33.34 -17.33
C ILE A 190 -4.61 -33.52 -16.23
N GLN A 191 -3.34 -33.29 -16.56
CA GLN A 191 -2.23 -33.49 -15.62
C GLN A 191 -1.94 -32.25 -14.77
N LYS A 192 -2.04 -31.07 -15.38
CA LYS A 192 -1.81 -29.76 -14.76
C LYS A 192 -2.77 -28.74 -15.35
N ILE A 193 -2.95 -27.63 -14.65
CA ILE A 193 -3.78 -26.52 -15.08
C ILE A 193 -2.89 -25.26 -15.15
N PRO A 194 -2.66 -24.67 -16.34
CA PRO A 194 -1.97 -23.39 -16.43
C PRO A 194 -2.71 -22.34 -15.62
N ILE A 195 -2.01 -21.58 -14.79
CA ILE A 195 -2.65 -20.59 -13.90
C ILE A 195 -3.30 -19.43 -14.69
N GLU A 196 -2.75 -19.11 -15.86
CA GLU A 196 -3.21 -18.02 -16.74
C GLU A 196 -4.64 -18.19 -17.26
N ILE A 197 -5.14 -19.44 -17.34
CA ILE A 197 -6.53 -19.72 -17.75
C ILE A 197 -7.51 -19.70 -16.58
N ILE A 198 -7.03 -19.43 -15.35
CA ILE A 198 -7.83 -19.43 -14.13
C ILE A 198 -8.14 -18.00 -13.71
N ASN A 199 -9.43 -17.67 -13.72
CA ASN A 199 -9.89 -16.40 -13.18
C ASN A 199 -10.11 -16.52 -11.66
N PHE A 200 -9.33 -15.78 -10.88
CA PHE A 200 -9.44 -15.74 -9.43
C PHE A 200 -10.53 -14.75 -8.99
N PRO A 201 -11.26 -15.03 -7.89
CA PRO A 201 -12.22 -14.08 -7.36
C PRO A 201 -11.50 -12.84 -6.83
N LYS A 202 -11.97 -11.67 -7.25
CA LYS A 202 -11.50 -10.38 -6.75
C LYS A 202 -12.06 -10.10 -5.35
N ILE A 203 -11.24 -9.52 -4.50
CA ILE A 203 -11.60 -9.12 -3.13
C ILE A 203 -11.48 -7.61 -3.01
N ASP A 204 -12.61 -6.95 -2.79
CA ASP A 204 -12.62 -5.59 -2.27
C ASP A 204 -12.23 -5.63 -0.78
N GLN A 205 -10.98 -5.28 -0.51
CA GLN A 205 -10.43 -5.36 0.84
C GLN A 205 -10.95 -4.23 1.72
N ILE A 206 -11.36 -3.08 1.14
CA ILE A 206 -11.92 -1.95 1.89
C ILE A 206 -13.35 -2.28 2.30
N GLU A 207 -14.17 -2.83 1.41
CA GLU A 207 -15.51 -3.32 1.76
C GLU A 207 -15.43 -4.46 2.78
N TYR A 208 -14.46 -5.37 2.65
CA TYR A 208 -14.16 -6.36 3.69
C TYR A 208 -13.90 -5.71 5.05
N ILE A 209 -13.05 -4.67 5.11
CA ILE A 209 -12.74 -3.93 6.34
C ILE A 209 -14.00 -3.27 6.92
N ILE A 210 -14.77 -2.55 6.11
CA ILE A 210 -16.00 -1.86 6.51
C ILE A 210 -16.97 -2.86 7.13
N ARG A 211 -17.30 -3.94 6.42
CA ARG A 211 -18.17 -5.01 6.93
C ARG A 211 -17.64 -5.59 8.23
N LYS A 212 -16.32 -5.85 8.31
CA LYS A 212 -15.71 -6.44 9.50
C LYS A 212 -15.82 -5.53 10.72
N LEU A 213 -15.59 -4.24 10.55
CA LEU A 213 -15.68 -3.25 11.63
C LEU A 213 -17.14 -2.99 12.04
N LYS A 214 -18.10 -3.03 11.09
CA LYS A 214 -19.55 -3.00 11.41
C LYS A 214 -19.96 -4.21 12.26
N GLU A 215 -19.53 -5.42 11.89
CA GLU A 215 -19.87 -6.66 12.61
C GLU A 215 -19.17 -6.80 13.98
N LYS A 216 -17.89 -6.40 14.04
CA LYS A 216 -17.00 -6.55 15.20
C LYS A 216 -16.08 -5.31 15.31
N PRO A 217 -16.54 -4.20 15.91
CA PRO A 217 -15.79 -2.93 15.95
C PRO A 217 -14.37 -3.02 16.52
N TYR A 218 -14.14 -3.90 17.50
CA TYR A 218 -12.83 -4.11 18.14
C TYR A 218 -12.03 -5.26 17.51
N THR A 219 -12.31 -5.61 16.26
CA THR A 219 -11.55 -6.63 15.54
C THR A 219 -10.08 -6.21 15.39
N ARG A 220 -9.18 -7.19 15.49
CA ARG A 220 -7.74 -7.03 15.19
C ARG A 220 -7.39 -7.56 13.79
N ARG A 221 -8.39 -7.69 12.92
CA ARG A 221 -8.31 -8.39 11.62
C ARG A 221 -8.75 -7.52 10.43
N ALA A 222 -9.05 -6.24 10.66
CA ALA A 222 -9.40 -5.29 9.62
C ALA A 222 -8.12 -4.79 8.94
N GLN A 223 -7.76 -5.44 7.83
CA GLN A 223 -6.57 -5.12 7.06
C GLN A 223 -6.74 -5.45 5.58
N ALA A 224 -5.93 -4.79 4.77
CA ALA A 224 -5.74 -5.03 3.34
C ALA A 224 -4.24 -5.17 3.05
N ILE A 225 -3.89 -5.89 1.99
CA ILE A 225 -2.52 -6.04 1.49
C ILE A 225 -2.46 -5.77 -0.01
N THR A 226 -1.29 -5.43 -0.50
CA THR A 226 -1.05 -5.14 -1.93
C THR A 226 -0.11 -6.16 -2.57
N TRP A 227 0.75 -6.80 -1.78
CA TRP A 227 1.73 -7.78 -2.25
C TRP A 227 1.05 -9.06 -2.75
N ARG A 228 1.43 -9.51 -3.95
CA ARG A 228 1.10 -10.80 -4.59
C ARG A 228 2.33 -11.69 -4.55
N PRO A 229 2.39 -12.71 -3.68
CA PRO A 229 3.57 -13.54 -3.50
C PRO A 229 4.04 -14.31 -4.75
N LEU A 230 3.14 -14.55 -5.72
CA LEU A 230 3.46 -15.25 -6.95
C LEU A 230 4.08 -14.35 -8.02
N VAL A 231 4.08 -13.03 -7.84
CA VAL A 231 4.42 -12.09 -8.92
C VAL A 231 5.44 -11.08 -8.45
N ASP A 232 5.12 -10.38 -7.38
CA ASP A 232 5.88 -9.22 -6.93
C ASP A 232 7.34 -9.52 -6.52
N PRO A 233 7.72 -10.72 -6.02
CA PRO A 233 9.14 -11.03 -5.80
C PRO A 233 10.01 -11.08 -7.06
N PHE A 234 9.40 -11.21 -8.24
CA PHE A 234 10.09 -11.36 -9.52
C PHE A 234 9.87 -10.14 -10.44
N HIS A 235 9.08 -9.16 -9.99
CA HIS A 235 8.82 -7.94 -10.72
C HIS A 235 9.88 -6.88 -10.40
N ILE A 236 10.28 -6.09 -11.39
CA ILE A 236 11.23 -4.96 -11.23
C ILE A 236 10.67 -3.76 -10.44
N ASP A 237 9.35 -3.63 -10.36
CA ASP A 237 8.62 -2.48 -9.82
C ASP A 237 7.43 -2.99 -8.98
N PRO A 238 7.67 -3.72 -7.87
CA PRO A 238 6.58 -4.24 -7.05
C PRO A 238 5.94 -3.13 -6.20
N PRO A 239 4.75 -3.34 -5.63
CA PRO A 239 4.09 -2.33 -4.80
C PRO A 239 4.93 -1.87 -3.61
N CYS A 240 4.95 -0.57 -3.34
CA CYS A 240 5.67 0.00 -2.20
C CYS A 240 4.85 -0.10 -0.91
N LEU A 241 3.58 0.33 -0.94
CA LEU A 241 2.61 0.02 0.11
C LEU A 241 2.53 -1.50 0.23
N GLN A 242 2.50 -2.04 1.45
CA GLN A 242 2.40 -3.48 1.73
C GLN A 242 1.12 -3.83 2.47
N ARG A 243 0.69 -2.96 3.39
CA ARG A 243 -0.46 -3.22 4.26
C ARG A 243 -1.17 -1.93 4.65
N ILE A 244 -2.50 -1.99 4.67
CA ILE A 244 -3.37 -1.04 5.37
C ILE A 244 -4.01 -1.79 6.54
N TYR A 245 -3.93 -1.26 7.75
CA TYR A 245 -4.57 -1.80 8.94
C TYR A 245 -5.45 -0.73 9.58
N MET A 246 -6.65 -1.11 10.00
CA MET A 246 -7.60 -0.18 10.62
C MET A 246 -8.16 -0.75 11.92
N ARG A 247 -8.48 0.15 12.85
CA ARG A 247 -9.14 -0.20 14.12
C ARG A 247 -9.96 0.98 14.64
N VAL A 248 -11.00 0.67 15.40
CA VAL A 248 -11.77 1.69 16.12
C VAL A 248 -11.24 1.84 17.54
N LYS A 249 -11.07 3.08 17.99
CA LYS A 249 -10.77 3.44 19.38
C LYS A 249 -11.46 4.76 19.71
N GLU A 250 -12.20 4.82 20.82
CA GLU A 250 -12.84 6.08 21.29
C GLU A 250 -13.65 6.77 20.18
N ASP A 251 -14.49 6.01 19.47
CA ASP A 251 -15.32 6.44 18.33
C ASP A 251 -14.55 7.07 17.15
N LYS A 252 -13.25 6.82 17.09
CA LYS A 252 -12.36 7.23 16.00
C LYS A 252 -11.82 6.03 15.23
N LEU A 253 -11.80 6.16 13.91
CA LEU A 253 -11.12 5.22 13.02
C LEU A 253 -9.64 5.58 12.92
N LEU A 254 -8.78 4.71 13.45
CA LEU A 254 -7.33 4.80 13.31
C LEU A 254 -6.91 4.00 12.09
N MET A 255 -5.98 4.54 11.30
CA MET A 255 -5.40 3.83 10.16
C MET A 255 -3.87 3.79 10.25
N GLN A 256 -3.29 2.63 9.93
CA GLN A 256 -1.86 2.43 9.82
C GLN A 256 -1.51 1.85 8.45
N THR A 257 -0.51 2.41 7.79
CA THR A 257 0.09 1.86 6.57
C THR A 257 1.49 1.34 6.84
N THR A 258 1.91 0.35 6.05
CA THR A 258 3.25 -0.24 6.10
C THR A 258 3.83 -0.23 4.70
N TRP A 259 5.01 0.33 4.53
CA TRP A 259 5.68 0.53 3.24
C TRP A 259 7.06 -0.13 3.25
N ARG A 260 7.39 -0.89 2.21
CA ARG A 260 8.72 -1.53 2.08
C ARG A 260 9.80 -0.51 1.71
N SER A 261 9.43 0.53 0.96
CA SER A 261 10.32 1.56 0.44
C SER A 261 9.48 2.76 0.04
N ARG A 262 9.98 3.99 0.23
CA ARG A 262 9.22 5.21 -0.10
C ARG A 262 10.11 6.41 -0.34
N ASP A 263 9.91 7.03 -1.51
CA ASP A 263 10.48 8.34 -1.84
C ASP A 263 9.81 9.41 -0.98
N LEU A 264 10.56 9.92 -0.01
CA LEU A 264 10.10 10.93 0.92
C LEU A 264 9.87 12.28 0.25
N PHE A 265 10.67 12.64 -0.75
CA PHE A 265 10.65 13.99 -1.32
C PHE A 265 9.66 14.13 -2.47
N ARG A 266 9.52 13.12 -3.33
CA ARG A 266 8.68 13.24 -4.55
C ARG A 266 7.33 12.54 -4.48
N ALA A 267 7.16 11.58 -3.56
CA ALA A 267 5.96 10.73 -3.55
C ALA A 267 5.18 10.77 -2.24
N TRP A 268 5.84 10.99 -1.10
CA TRP A 268 5.25 10.77 0.21
C TRP A 268 3.96 11.56 0.44
N GLU A 269 3.94 12.88 0.19
CA GLU A 269 2.76 13.71 0.44
C GLU A 269 1.58 13.31 -0.46
N ALA A 270 1.83 12.99 -1.73
CA ALA A 270 0.81 12.53 -2.67
C ALA A 270 0.20 11.20 -2.20
N ASN A 271 1.04 10.23 -1.82
CA ASN A 271 0.61 8.97 -1.25
C ASN A 271 -0.23 9.18 0.04
N VAL A 272 0.20 10.07 0.95
CA VAL A 272 -0.57 10.38 2.17
C VAL A 272 -1.94 10.95 1.80
N ASN A 273 -2.02 11.88 0.84
CA ASN A 273 -3.30 12.46 0.42
C ASN A 273 -4.31 11.43 -0.10
N GLY A 274 -3.84 10.37 -0.76
CA GLY A 274 -4.68 9.22 -1.13
C GLY A 274 -5.07 8.37 0.08
N MET A 275 -4.12 8.02 0.94
CA MET A 275 -4.37 7.16 2.11
C MET A 275 -5.35 7.80 3.10
N ILE A 276 -5.19 9.08 3.42
CA ILE A 276 -6.09 9.76 4.37
C ILE A 276 -7.53 9.87 3.82
N ARG A 277 -7.70 9.82 2.48
CA ARG A 277 -9.02 9.75 1.84
C ARG A 277 -9.65 8.37 1.92
N ILE A 278 -8.86 7.31 1.80
CA ILE A 278 -9.32 5.95 2.13
C ILE A 278 -9.78 5.91 3.60
N GLN A 279 -8.98 6.45 4.53
CA GLN A 279 -9.36 6.51 5.94
C GLN A 279 -10.66 7.31 6.15
N LYS A 280 -10.79 8.48 5.52
CA LYS A 280 -12.00 9.30 5.59
C LYS A 280 -13.23 8.56 5.05
N TYR A 281 -13.10 7.94 3.88
CA TYR A 281 -14.17 7.15 3.26
C TYR A 281 -14.64 6.03 4.20
N VAL A 282 -13.71 5.24 4.77
CA VAL A 282 -14.08 4.17 5.70
C VAL A 282 -14.69 4.72 6.99
N ALA A 283 -14.17 5.84 7.52
CA ALA A 283 -14.73 6.48 8.71
C ALA A 283 -16.18 6.92 8.47
N ASP A 284 -16.46 7.54 7.32
CA ASP A 284 -17.80 7.97 6.92
C ASP A 284 -18.76 6.78 6.79
N GLN A 285 -18.31 5.68 6.15
CA GLN A 285 -19.10 4.46 6.01
C GLN A 285 -19.43 3.78 7.34
N LEU A 286 -18.64 4.06 8.39
CA LEU A 286 -18.83 3.55 9.74
C LEU A 286 -19.56 4.56 10.66
N GLY A 287 -19.75 5.81 10.22
CA GLY A 287 -20.27 6.88 11.06
C GLY A 287 -19.31 7.27 12.20
N LEU A 288 -18.01 7.18 11.98
CA LEU A 288 -16.96 7.46 12.95
C LEU A 288 -16.19 8.74 12.60
N GLU A 289 -15.56 9.34 13.59
CA GLU A 289 -14.57 10.39 13.36
C GLU A 289 -13.25 9.79 12.83
N MET A 290 -12.46 10.59 12.11
CA MET A 290 -11.07 10.22 11.83
C MET A 290 -10.23 10.34 13.10
N GLY A 291 -9.43 9.31 13.40
CA GLY A 291 -8.31 9.44 14.32
C GLY A 291 -6.98 9.58 13.58
N HIS A 292 -5.89 9.33 14.30
CA HIS A 292 -4.55 9.49 13.73
C HIS A 292 -4.28 8.56 12.53
N TYR A 293 -3.33 8.97 11.71
CA TYR A 293 -2.75 8.16 10.64
C TYR A 293 -1.30 7.82 11.01
N LEU A 294 -0.97 6.53 10.98
CA LEU A 294 0.37 6.02 11.27
C LEU A 294 1.02 5.50 10.00
N ASP A 295 2.17 6.04 9.66
CA ASP A 295 2.97 5.64 8.51
C ASP A 295 4.24 4.93 8.96
N PHE A 296 4.33 3.63 8.69
CA PHE A 296 5.56 2.87 8.93
C PHE A 296 6.25 2.58 7.60
N SER A 297 7.50 3.02 7.47
CA SER A 297 8.33 2.81 6.28
C SER A 297 9.62 2.08 6.66
N ASN A 298 9.88 0.93 6.04
CA ASN A 298 11.11 0.16 6.22
C ASN A 298 12.34 0.93 5.71
N SER A 299 12.21 1.54 4.53
CA SER A 299 13.20 2.40 3.86
C SER A 299 12.46 3.68 3.44
N LEU A 300 12.57 4.73 4.26
CA LEU A 300 12.10 6.06 3.90
C LEU A 300 13.32 6.86 3.46
N HIS A 301 13.34 7.28 2.20
CA HIS A 301 14.57 7.78 1.59
C HIS A 301 14.41 9.08 0.80
N ILE A 302 15.53 9.79 0.69
CA ILE A 302 15.73 10.92 -0.22
C ILE A 302 16.82 10.49 -1.19
N TYR A 303 16.48 10.42 -2.48
CA TYR A 303 17.44 10.04 -3.52
C TYR A 303 18.63 10.99 -3.53
N GLY A 304 19.83 10.45 -3.66
CA GLY A 304 21.07 11.24 -3.61
C GLY A 304 21.09 12.41 -4.60
N ASN A 305 20.59 12.18 -5.81
CA ASN A 305 20.49 13.20 -6.86
C ASN A 305 19.45 14.31 -6.58
N THR A 306 18.58 14.14 -5.57
CA THR A 306 17.59 15.16 -5.14
C THR A 306 18.00 15.91 -3.88
N ILE A 307 19.11 15.53 -3.22
CA ILE A 307 19.54 16.15 -1.96
C ILE A 307 19.76 17.67 -2.10
N SER A 308 20.28 18.13 -3.24
CA SER A 308 20.44 19.56 -3.52
C SER A 308 19.08 20.27 -3.62
N GLU A 309 18.11 19.68 -4.31
CA GLU A 309 16.74 20.21 -4.44
C GLU A 309 16.07 20.36 -3.06
N VAL A 310 16.24 19.37 -2.18
CA VAL A 310 15.71 19.40 -0.81
C VAL A 310 16.31 20.54 0.01
N LYS A 311 17.63 20.72 -0.05
CA LYS A 311 18.31 21.83 0.66
C LYS A 311 17.87 23.19 0.14
N ASP A 312 17.74 23.32 -1.18
CA ASP A 312 17.26 24.54 -1.82
C ASP A 312 15.81 24.86 -1.44
N MET A 313 14.96 23.83 -1.31
CA MET A 313 13.59 24.00 -0.80
C MET A 313 13.60 24.62 0.60
N PHE A 314 14.33 24.06 1.56
CA PHE A 314 14.43 24.63 2.91
C PHE A 314 14.95 26.06 2.91
N ASN A 315 15.99 26.34 2.11
CA ASN A 315 16.54 27.70 1.98
C ASN A 315 15.49 28.69 1.44
N ARG A 316 14.72 28.31 0.41
CA ARG A 316 13.65 29.14 -0.13
C ARG A 316 12.53 29.39 0.88
N MET A 317 12.13 28.37 1.63
CA MET A 317 11.12 28.50 2.69
C MET A 317 11.62 29.42 3.81
N LYS A 318 12.87 29.25 4.27
CA LYS A 318 13.51 30.13 5.26
C LYS A 318 13.56 31.58 4.79
N ASN A 319 13.98 31.83 3.55
CA ASN A 319 14.06 33.17 2.98
C ASN A 319 12.68 33.85 2.83
N LYS A 320 11.61 33.07 2.75
CA LYS A 320 10.22 33.58 2.76
C LYS A 320 9.66 33.80 4.17
N GLY A 321 10.41 33.43 5.21
CA GLY A 321 9.95 33.51 6.60
C GLY A 321 8.88 32.48 6.93
N GLU A 322 8.89 31.31 6.30
CA GLU A 322 7.97 30.22 6.65
C GLU A 322 8.33 29.61 8.01
N GLU A 323 7.31 29.28 8.80
CA GLU A 323 7.47 28.64 10.10
C GLU A 323 7.80 27.15 9.95
N PHE A 324 8.75 26.66 10.75
CA PHE A 324 9.17 25.27 10.79
C PHE A 324 8.90 24.65 12.16
N PRO A 325 8.69 23.32 12.23
CA PRO A 325 8.76 22.59 13.49
C PRO A 325 10.10 22.82 14.22
N GLU A 326 10.08 22.83 15.55
CA GLU A 326 11.27 23.09 16.39
C GLU A 326 12.45 22.15 16.06
N ASP A 327 12.19 20.85 15.90
CA ASP A 327 13.19 19.84 15.54
C ASP A 327 13.79 20.07 14.15
N VAL A 328 13.04 20.66 13.22
CA VAL A 328 13.55 21.06 11.90
C VAL A 328 14.49 22.25 12.03
N ILE A 329 14.14 23.24 12.86
CA ILE A 329 14.98 24.41 13.10
C ILE A 329 16.33 23.97 13.69
N GLU A 330 16.31 23.14 14.73
CA GLU A 330 17.51 22.61 15.38
C GLU A 330 18.44 21.92 14.37
N LEU A 331 17.91 21.06 13.50
CA LEU A 331 18.70 20.35 12.49
C LEU A 331 19.26 21.27 11.39
N LEU A 332 18.51 22.32 11.02
CA LEU A 332 18.96 23.30 10.04
C LEU A 332 20.04 24.25 10.60
N GLU A 333 20.08 24.46 11.92
CA GLU A 333 21.03 25.34 12.61
C GLU A 333 22.32 24.64 13.08
N GLN A 334 22.34 23.30 13.18
CA GLN A 334 23.53 22.52 13.53
C GLN A 334 24.65 22.53 12.46
N LYS A 335 24.68 23.54 11.59
CA LYS A 335 25.63 23.68 10.48
C LYS A 335 26.37 25.01 10.46
#